data_AF-A0A0C9SN86-F1
#
_entry.id   AF-A0A0C9SN86-F1
#
_cell.length_a   1.000
_cell.length_b   1.000
_cell.length_c   1.000
_cell.angle_alpha   90.00
_cell.angle_beta   90.00
_cell.angle_gamma   90.00
#
_symmetry.space_group_name_H-M   'P 1'
#
loop_
_entity.id
_entity.type
_entity.pdbx_description
1 polymer ?
#
loop_
_entity_poly.entity_id
_entity_poly.type
_entity_poly.pdbx_seq_one_letter_code
_entity_poly.pdbx_strand_id
1 'polypeptide(L)'
;MAETFDLEQLVHLEQTFYDAGYEDGFAHGCIHGLIEGRALGREKGFEIWEEIGFYEGFALTWQSIYEQRGDGDQRAVHHIRHLLDLIGQFPTVNPSALSGGEVDISKLQRQIRSRYKALCASLGVRPTLRASGADDAGVEEEITTPQNPKRTVWALEGDTKRQTPQGLSF
;
A
#
# COMPACT_ATOMS: atom_id res chain seq x y z
N MET A 1 38.00 51.99 23.90
CA MET A 1 38.23 51.59 22.50
C MET A 1 36.85 51.45 21.89
N ALA A 2 36.44 52.43 21.08
CA ALA A 2 35.15 52.37 20.40
C ALA A 2 35.26 51.26 19.37
N GLU A 3 34.42 50.23 19.48
CA GLU A 3 34.26 49.24 18.42
C GLU A 3 33.82 50.01 17.17
N THR A 4 34.69 50.08 16.17
CA THR A 4 34.39 50.66 14.87
C THR A 4 33.28 49.82 14.24
N PHE A 5 32.05 50.29 14.38
CA PHE A 5 30.87 49.72 13.77
C PHE A 5 31.01 49.79 12.24
N ASP A 6 31.10 48.64 11.61
CA ASP A 6 31.26 48.52 10.17
C ASP A 6 29.90 48.60 9.47
N LEU A 7 29.62 49.76 8.88
CA LEU A 7 28.37 50.05 8.17
C LEU A 7 28.19 49.19 6.90
N GLU A 8 29.26 48.56 6.40
CA GLU A 8 29.19 47.67 5.24
C GLU A 8 28.42 46.38 5.57
N GLN A 9 28.46 45.92 6.82
CA GLN A 9 27.66 44.77 7.28
C GLN A 9 26.17 45.05 7.18
N LEU A 10 25.74 46.30 7.41
CA LEU A 10 24.33 46.72 7.30
C LEU A 10 23.78 46.61 5.87
N VAL A 11 24.63 46.77 4.87
CA VAL A 11 24.26 46.67 3.45
C VAL A 11 23.94 45.23 3.06
N HIS A 12 24.59 44.25 3.70
CA HIS A 12 24.44 42.82 3.42
C HIS A 12 23.60 42.07 4.46
N LEU A 13 22.97 42.76 5.42
CA LEU A 13 22.17 42.11 6.47
C LEU A 13 21.03 41.27 5.90
N GLU A 14 20.29 41.79 4.93
CA GLU A 14 19.16 41.06 4.32
C GLU A 14 19.63 39.74 3.68
N GLN A 15 20.69 39.81 2.89
CA GLN A 15 21.26 38.62 2.25
C GLN A 15 21.78 37.62 3.29
N THR A 16 22.42 38.10 4.36
CA THR A 16 22.93 37.24 5.43
C THR A 16 21.82 36.50 6.16
N PHE A 17 20.70 37.18 6.47
CA PHE A 17 19.54 36.53 7.10
C PHE A 17 18.81 35.60 6.13
N TYR A 18 18.76 35.94 4.84
CA TYR A 18 18.22 35.08 3.81
C TYR A 18 19.02 33.78 3.69
N ASP A 19 20.33 33.88 3.55
CA ASP A 19 21.23 32.74 3.41
C ASP A 19 21.18 31.86 4.66
N ALA A 20 21.20 32.46 5.85
CA ALA A 20 21.07 31.74 7.12
C ALA A 20 19.71 31.00 7.23
N GLY A 21 18.61 31.66 6.86
CA GLY A 21 17.29 31.03 6.86
C GLY A 21 17.13 29.94 5.80
N TYR A 22 17.76 30.12 4.64
CA TYR A 22 17.79 29.12 3.57
C TYR A 22 18.58 27.89 3.98
N GLU A 23 19.79 28.05 4.52
CA GLU A 23 20.65 26.94 4.97
C GLU A 23 19.96 26.12 6.08
N ASP A 24 19.37 26.81 7.07
CA ASP A 24 18.63 26.15 8.15
C ASP A 24 17.38 25.43 7.63
N GLY A 25 16.57 26.12 6.81
CA GLY A 25 15.38 25.54 6.19
C GLY A 25 15.69 24.35 5.27
N PHE A 26 16.80 24.42 4.52
CA PHE A 26 17.24 23.34 3.65
C PHE A 26 17.74 22.13 4.44
N ALA A 27 18.60 22.35 5.45
CA ALA A 27 19.07 21.27 6.32
C ALA A 27 17.90 20.59 7.05
N HIS A 28 16.96 21.37 7.58
CA HIS A 28 15.76 20.86 8.21
C HIS A 28 14.87 20.09 7.22
N GLY A 29 14.66 20.65 6.03
CA GLY A 29 13.90 20.02 4.94
C GLY A 29 14.50 18.70 4.47
N CYS A 30 15.83 18.59 4.39
CA CYS A 30 16.51 17.34 4.05
C CYS A 30 16.25 16.25 5.11
N ILE A 31 16.31 16.59 6.39
CA ILE A 31 16.06 15.64 7.48
C ILE A 31 14.59 15.19 7.45
N HIS A 32 13.66 16.13 7.35
CA HIS A 32 12.24 15.82 7.30
C HIS A 32 11.86 15.00 6.07
N GLY A 33 12.35 15.38 4.89
CA GLY A 33 12.12 14.64 3.66
C GLY A 33 12.65 13.20 3.72
N LEU A 34 13.79 12.98 4.39
CA LEU A 34 14.32 11.63 4.60
C LEU A 34 13.42 10.79 5.53
N ILE A 35 12.95 11.38 6.63
CA ILE A 35 12.09 10.69 7.61
C ILE A 35 10.74 10.36 6.97
N GLU A 36 10.12 11.33 6.31
CA GLU A 36 8.83 11.17 5.63
C GLU A 36 8.93 10.17 4.48
N GLY A 37 9.96 10.27 3.63
CA GLY A 37 10.19 9.33 2.55
C GLY A 37 10.36 7.88 3.04
N ARG A 38 11.06 7.68 4.17
CA ARG A 38 11.16 6.36 4.81
C ARG A 38 9.81 5.88 5.36
N ALA A 39 9.03 6.75 5.98
CA ALA A 39 7.71 6.39 6.49
C ALA A 39 6.77 5.97 5.37
N LEU A 40 6.67 6.81 4.32
CA LEU A 40 5.84 6.56 3.15
C LEU A 40 6.27 5.30 2.39
N GLY A 41 7.58 5.08 2.22
CA GLY A 41 8.11 3.88 1.59
C GLY A 41 7.73 2.59 2.32
N ARG A 42 7.72 2.61 3.67
CA ARG A 42 7.27 1.45 4.46
C ARG A 42 5.77 1.19 4.30
N GLU A 43 4.95 2.23 4.36
CA GLU A 43 3.49 2.12 4.22
C GLU A 43 3.13 1.56 2.83
N LYS A 44 3.67 2.17 1.77
CA LYS A 44 3.42 1.71 0.39
C LYS A 44 4.01 0.33 0.12
N GLY A 45 5.19 0.05 0.66
CA GLY A 45 5.78 -1.28 0.60
C GLY A 45 4.87 -2.34 1.24
N PHE A 46 4.26 -2.04 2.39
CA PHE A 46 3.33 -2.94 3.06
C PHE A 46 2.06 -3.17 2.24
N GLU A 47 1.43 -2.12 1.70
CA GLU A 47 0.25 -2.24 0.83
C GLU A 47 0.51 -3.19 -0.36
N ILE A 48 1.68 -3.03 -0.99
CA ILE A 48 2.08 -3.84 -2.15
C ILE A 48 2.31 -5.30 -1.74
N TRP A 49 3.05 -5.53 -0.65
CA TRP A 49 3.36 -6.88 -0.19
C TRP A 49 2.15 -7.60 0.42
N GLU A 50 1.18 -6.89 0.99
CA GLU A 50 -0.09 -7.47 1.42
C GLU A 50 -0.82 -8.09 0.23
N GLU A 51 -0.90 -7.36 -0.89
CA GLU A 51 -1.51 -7.84 -2.12
C GLU A 51 -0.77 -9.07 -2.69
N ILE A 52 0.55 -8.97 -2.80
CA ILE A 52 1.41 -10.03 -3.36
C ILE A 52 1.36 -11.28 -2.48
N GLY A 53 1.49 -11.13 -1.16
CA GLY A 53 1.45 -12.23 -0.20
C GLY A 53 0.09 -12.94 -0.18
N PHE A 54 -1.01 -12.21 -0.41
CA PHE A 54 -2.32 -12.83 -0.60
C PHE A 54 -2.34 -13.72 -1.85
N TYR A 55 -1.82 -13.25 -2.98
CA TYR A 55 -1.75 -14.06 -4.21
C TYR A 55 -0.84 -15.28 -4.06
N GLU A 56 0.29 -15.12 -3.37
CA GLU A 56 1.21 -16.21 -3.06
C GLU A 56 0.52 -17.29 -2.22
N GLY A 57 -0.11 -16.90 -1.11
CA GLY A 57 -0.83 -17.82 -0.24
C GLY A 57 -1.98 -18.53 -0.97
N PHE A 58 -2.71 -17.81 -1.83
CA PHE A 58 -3.75 -18.39 -2.68
C PHE A 58 -3.16 -19.45 -3.63
N ALA A 59 -2.09 -19.11 -4.35
CA ALA A 59 -1.44 -20.02 -5.29
C ALA A 59 -0.90 -21.29 -4.60
N LEU A 60 -0.22 -21.14 -3.46
CA LEU A 60 0.32 -22.26 -2.67
C LEU A 60 -0.80 -23.16 -2.11
N THR A 61 -1.90 -22.57 -1.64
CA THR A 61 -3.04 -23.34 -1.14
C THR A 61 -3.62 -24.21 -2.26
N TRP A 62 -3.89 -23.64 -3.42
CA TRP A 62 -4.41 -24.40 -4.57
C TRP A 62 -3.41 -25.43 -5.10
N GLN A 63 -2.11 -25.13 -5.06
CA GLN A 63 -1.07 -26.09 -5.38
C GLN A 63 -1.17 -27.32 -4.49
N SER A 64 -1.24 -27.12 -3.16
CA SER A 64 -1.32 -28.22 -2.19
C SER A 64 -2.58 -29.06 -2.36
N ILE A 65 -3.72 -28.43 -2.69
CA ILE A 65 -4.99 -29.14 -2.95
C ILE A 65 -4.85 -30.05 -4.18
N TYR A 66 -4.26 -29.55 -5.27
CA TYR A 66 -4.07 -30.33 -6.48
C TYR A 66 -3.07 -31.48 -6.28
N GLU A 67 -2.00 -31.26 -5.52
CA GLU A 67 -1.04 -32.30 -5.16
C GLU A 67 -1.69 -33.43 -4.34
N GLN A 68 -2.59 -33.09 -3.40
CA GLN A 68 -3.32 -34.10 -2.61
C GLN A 68 -4.38 -34.86 -3.41
N ARG A 69 -5.07 -34.18 -4.33
CA ARG A 69 -6.16 -34.77 -5.12
C ARG A 69 -5.66 -35.68 -6.25
N GLY A 70 -4.43 -35.46 -6.73
CA GLY A 70 -3.84 -36.23 -7.84
C GLY A 70 -4.47 -35.98 -9.22
N ASP A 71 -5.52 -35.15 -9.28
CA ASP A 71 -6.26 -34.74 -10.46
C ASP A 71 -6.36 -33.21 -10.47
N GLY A 72 -5.26 -32.59 -10.88
CA GLY A 72 -5.16 -31.15 -11.05
C GLY A 72 -5.22 -30.75 -12.51
N ASP A 73 -6.03 -29.74 -12.81
CA ASP A 73 -6.08 -29.16 -14.15
C ASP A 73 -4.68 -28.65 -14.52
N GLN A 74 -4.11 -29.23 -15.57
CA GLN A 74 -2.76 -28.91 -16.04
C GLN A 74 -2.62 -27.44 -16.41
N ARG A 75 -3.72 -26.79 -16.83
CA ARG A 75 -3.78 -25.35 -17.08
C ARG A 75 -3.69 -24.55 -15.78
N ALA A 76 -4.47 -24.90 -14.77
CA ALA A 76 -4.42 -24.25 -13.46
C ALA A 76 -3.04 -24.40 -12.81
N VAL A 77 -2.45 -25.60 -12.84
CA VAL A 77 -1.11 -25.87 -12.31
C VAL A 77 -0.04 -25.04 -13.03
N HIS A 78 -0.13 -24.85 -14.35
CA HIS A 78 0.77 -23.97 -15.08
C HIS A 78 0.63 -22.50 -14.65
N HIS A 79 -0.59 -22.01 -14.48
CA HIS A 79 -0.85 -20.65 -14.00
C HIS A 79 -0.32 -20.42 -12.58
N ILE A 80 -0.47 -21.40 -11.68
CA ILE A 80 0.07 -21.37 -10.31
C ILE A 80 1.59 -21.21 -10.34
N ARG A 81 2.31 -22.08 -11.06
CA ARG A 81 3.77 -22.02 -11.13
C ARG A 81 4.27 -20.70 -11.70
N HIS A 82 3.63 -20.21 -12.75
CA HIS A 82 4.00 -18.93 -13.36
C HIS A 82 3.75 -17.75 -12.41
N LEU A 83 2.64 -17.76 -11.66
CA LEU A 83 2.35 -16.73 -10.67
C LEU A 83 3.41 -16.72 -9.58
N LEU A 84 3.80 -17.89 -9.05
CA LEU A 84 4.85 -18.00 -8.03
C LEU A 84 6.21 -17.55 -8.55
N ASP A 85 6.55 -17.85 -9.80
CA ASP A 85 7.80 -17.38 -10.43
C ASP A 85 7.86 -15.84 -10.53
N LEU A 86 6.76 -15.21 -10.94
CA LEU A 86 6.68 -13.74 -10.98
C LEU A 86 6.77 -13.11 -9.58
N ILE A 87 6.18 -13.76 -8.57
CA ILE A 87 6.25 -13.29 -7.18
C ILE A 87 7.68 -13.43 -6.65
N GLY A 88 8.38 -14.51 -6.99
CA GLY A 88 9.78 -14.72 -6.62
C GLY A 88 10.76 -13.71 -7.23
N GLN A 89 10.38 -13.03 -8.32
CA GLN A 89 11.16 -11.95 -8.92
C GLN A 89 11.01 -10.61 -8.17
N PHE A 90 10.06 -10.50 -7.24
CA PHE A 90 9.81 -9.27 -6.51
C PHE A 90 10.90 -9.00 -5.46
N PRO A 91 11.53 -7.81 -5.44
CA PRO A 91 12.65 -7.54 -4.55
C PRO A 91 12.21 -7.51 -3.08
N THR A 92 12.86 -8.34 -2.26
CA THR A 92 12.68 -8.36 -0.79
C THR A 92 13.60 -7.37 -0.08
N VAL A 93 14.64 -6.90 -0.77
CA VAL A 93 15.58 -5.90 -0.28
C VAL A 93 15.46 -4.66 -1.17
N ASN A 94 15.39 -3.49 -0.53
CA ASN A 94 15.30 -2.21 -1.24
C ASN A 94 16.54 -2.04 -2.17
N PRO A 95 16.38 -2.03 -3.51
CA PRO A 95 17.50 -1.82 -4.40
C PRO A 95 18.04 -0.40 -4.20
N SER A 96 19.24 -0.31 -3.63
CA SER A 96 19.91 0.98 -3.49
C SER A 96 20.30 1.52 -4.86
N ALA A 97 20.46 2.84 -4.99
CA ALA A 97 20.91 3.50 -6.23
C ALA A 97 22.24 2.94 -6.81
N LEU A 98 23.02 2.21 -6.00
CA LEU A 98 24.29 1.58 -6.39
C LEU A 98 24.12 0.17 -6.99
N SER A 99 22.95 -0.44 -6.86
CA SER A 99 22.70 -1.85 -7.21
C SER A 99 22.20 -2.07 -8.65
N GLY A 100 22.16 -1.03 -9.47
CA GLY A 100 22.28 -1.13 -10.94
C GLY A 100 21.15 -1.82 -11.72
N GLY A 101 20.02 -2.13 -11.09
CA GLY A 101 18.84 -2.67 -11.78
C GLY A 101 17.62 -1.81 -11.48
N GLU A 102 17.18 -1.01 -12.45
CA GLU A 102 15.86 -0.37 -12.38
C GLU A 102 14.80 -1.46 -12.58
N VAL A 103 14.40 -2.10 -11.48
CA VAL A 103 13.29 -3.05 -11.50
C VAL A 103 12.00 -2.25 -11.62
N ASP A 104 11.30 -2.41 -12.74
CA ASP A 104 9.98 -1.81 -12.94
C ASP A 104 8.93 -2.56 -12.10
N ILE A 105 8.79 -2.11 -10.85
CA ILE A 105 7.85 -2.65 -9.86
C ILE A 105 6.42 -2.59 -10.40
N SER A 106 6.04 -1.50 -11.07
CA SER A 106 4.68 -1.27 -11.58
C SER A 106 4.32 -2.26 -12.69
N LYS A 107 5.25 -2.56 -13.59
CA LYS A 107 5.07 -3.57 -14.63
C LYS A 107 4.93 -4.96 -14.02
N LEU A 108 5.77 -5.30 -13.05
CA LEU A 108 5.72 -6.62 -12.38
C LEU A 108 4.39 -6.80 -11.62
N GLN A 109 3.92 -5.80 -10.89
CA GLN A 109 2.60 -5.81 -10.23
C GLN A 109 1.46 -6.06 -11.21
N ARG A 110 1.47 -5.37 -12.36
CA ARG A 110 0.45 -5.55 -13.40
C ARG A 110 0.46 -6.97 -13.97
N GLN A 111 1.64 -7.54 -14.18
CA GLN A 111 1.79 -8.92 -14.61
C GLN A 111 1.26 -9.90 -13.57
N ILE A 112 1.61 -9.74 -12.29
CA ILE A 112 1.12 -10.57 -11.18
C ILE A 112 -0.42 -10.53 -11.11
N ARG A 113 -1.03 -9.34 -11.10
CA ARG A 113 -2.51 -9.18 -11.09
C ARG A 113 -3.17 -9.87 -12.27
N SER A 114 -2.60 -9.76 -13.46
CA SER A 114 -3.13 -10.40 -14.67
C SER A 114 -3.07 -11.93 -14.59
N ARG A 115 -1.97 -12.48 -14.05
CA ARG A 115 -1.79 -13.92 -13.86
C ARG A 115 -2.70 -14.47 -12.77
N TYR A 116 -2.88 -13.73 -11.67
CA TYR A 116 -3.86 -14.08 -10.64
C TYR A 116 -5.28 -14.16 -11.22
N LYS A 117 -5.71 -13.15 -12.00
CA LYS A 117 -7.02 -13.18 -12.67
C LYS A 117 -7.18 -14.38 -13.60
N ALA A 118 -6.12 -14.72 -14.37
CA ALA A 118 -6.12 -15.90 -15.23
C ALA A 118 -6.22 -17.21 -14.43
N LEU A 119 -5.53 -17.30 -13.28
CA LEU A 119 -5.64 -18.43 -12.36
C LEU A 119 -7.05 -18.57 -11.81
N CYS A 120 -7.65 -17.49 -11.30
CA CYS A 120 -9.04 -17.47 -10.84
C CYS A 120 -10.03 -17.96 -11.92
N ALA A 121 -9.83 -17.54 -13.17
CA ALA A 121 -10.65 -18.00 -14.29
C ALA A 121 -10.49 -19.51 -14.55
N SER A 122 -9.28 -20.07 -14.45
CA SER A 122 -9.07 -21.52 -14.57
C SER A 122 -9.65 -22.32 -13.40
N LEU A 123 -9.70 -21.73 -12.21
CA LEU A 123 -10.27 -22.35 -11.01
C LEU A 123 -11.79 -22.17 -10.91
N GLY A 124 -12.39 -21.33 -11.75
CA GLY A 124 -13.82 -20.96 -11.64
C GLY A 124 -14.15 -20.13 -10.39
N VAL A 125 -13.15 -19.49 -9.76
CA VAL A 125 -13.31 -18.70 -8.54
C VAL A 125 -13.38 -17.22 -8.90
N ARG A 126 -14.26 -16.45 -8.25
CA ARG A 126 -14.29 -15.00 -8.42
C ARG A 126 -13.02 -14.38 -7.81
N PRO A 127 -12.26 -13.56 -8.56
CA PRO A 127 -11.11 -12.86 -8.00
C PRO A 127 -11.54 -11.99 -6.83
N THR A 128 -10.93 -12.22 -5.68
CA THR A 128 -10.98 -11.27 -4.57
C THR A 128 -9.73 -10.43 -4.63
N LEU A 129 -9.91 -9.13 -4.86
CA LEU A 129 -8.84 -8.14 -4.83
C LEU A 129 -8.85 -7.54 -3.43
N ARG A 130 -8.00 -8.07 -2.54
CA ARG A 130 -7.64 -7.32 -1.33
C ARG A 130 -6.48 -6.42 -1.73
N ALA A 131 -6.66 -5.12 -1.54
CA ALA A 131 -5.83 -4.01 -2.07
C ALA A 131 -6.14 -3.56 -3.52
N SER A 132 -7.42 -3.28 -3.81
CA SER A 132 -7.81 -2.12 -4.65
C SER A 132 -9.33 -1.94 -4.54
N GLY A 133 -9.77 -1.32 -3.45
CA GLY A 133 -11.15 -0.85 -3.33
C GLY A 133 -11.42 0.48 -4.04
N ALA A 134 -10.63 0.85 -5.06
CA ALA A 134 -10.68 2.21 -5.61
C ALA A 134 -10.63 2.36 -7.15
N ASP A 135 -10.38 1.32 -7.95
CA ASP A 135 -10.13 1.53 -9.40
C ASP A 135 -11.10 0.80 -10.35
N ASP A 136 -12.27 0.37 -9.86
CA ASP A 136 -13.36 -0.16 -10.72
C ASP A 136 -14.69 0.58 -10.48
N ALA A 137 -14.61 1.85 -10.05
CA ALA A 137 -15.68 2.81 -10.22
C ALA A 137 -15.39 3.58 -11.52
N GLY A 138 -15.89 3.05 -12.63
CA GLY A 138 -15.86 3.73 -13.92
C GLY A 138 -16.47 5.13 -13.81
N VAL A 139 -15.86 6.05 -14.53
CA VAL A 139 -16.31 7.43 -14.74
C VAL A 139 -17.74 7.43 -15.27
N GLU A 140 -18.69 7.79 -14.42
CA GLU A 140 -19.94 8.45 -14.81
C GLU A 140 -20.19 9.60 -13.83
N GLU A 141 -20.03 10.84 -14.33
CA GLU A 141 -20.66 12.00 -13.72
C GLU A 141 -22.17 11.84 -13.84
N GLU A 142 -22.81 11.37 -12.78
CA GLU A 142 -24.17 11.81 -12.45
C GLU A 142 -24.40 11.66 -10.94
N ILE A 143 -24.82 12.75 -10.31
CA ILE A 143 -25.21 12.79 -8.89
C ILE A 143 -26.48 11.93 -8.75
N THR A 144 -26.33 10.64 -8.49
CA THR A 144 -27.35 9.81 -7.85
C THR A 144 -26.71 8.68 -7.07
N THR A 145 -26.90 8.71 -5.75
CA THR A 145 -26.47 7.70 -4.79
C THR A 145 -27.14 6.35 -5.09
N PRO A 146 -26.43 5.25 -5.40
CA PRO A 146 -27.01 3.93 -5.33
C PRO A 146 -26.74 3.32 -3.95
N GLN A 147 -27.79 3.25 -3.13
CA GLN A 147 -27.83 2.38 -1.96
C GLN A 147 -27.60 0.93 -2.43
N ASN A 148 -26.53 0.28 -1.98
CA ASN A 148 -26.40 -1.17 -2.10
C ASN A 148 -26.66 -1.83 -0.73
N PRO A 149 -27.81 -2.49 -0.52
CA PRO A 149 -28.12 -3.16 0.72
C PRO A 149 -27.47 -4.54 0.70
N LYS A 150 -26.34 -4.69 1.40
CA LYS A 150 -25.80 -5.92 2.05
C LYS A 150 -24.29 -5.82 2.23
N ARG A 151 -23.87 -5.00 3.19
CA ARG A 151 -22.58 -5.14 3.87
C ARG A 151 -22.84 -5.16 5.37
N THR A 152 -23.37 -6.27 5.86
CA THR A 152 -23.41 -6.56 7.31
C THR A 152 -22.08 -7.21 7.68
N VAL A 153 -21.09 -6.38 7.97
CA VAL A 153 -19.84 -6.80 8.60
C VAL A 153 -20.15 -6.84 10.10
N TRP A 154 -20.53 -8.02 10.59
CA TRP A 154 -20.94 -8.37 11.96
C TRP A 154 -22.31 -7.83 12.39
N ALA A 155 -23.34 -8.69 12.31
CA ALA A 155 -24.52 -8.49 13.14
C ALA A 155 -24.15 -8.89 14.57
N LEU A 156 -24.01 -7.91 15.46
CA LEU A 156 -24.01 -8.15 16.89
C LEU A 156 -25.41 -8.67 17.24
N GLU A 157 -25.51 -9.97 17.44
CA GLU A 157 -26.73 -10.63 17.84
C GLU A 157 -27.16 -10.13 19.21
N GLY A 158 -28.40 -9.64 19.27
CA GLY A 158 -29.14 -9.57 20.52
C GLY A 158 -28.76 -8.42 21.42
N ASP A 159 -29.42 -7.30 21.15
CA ASP A 159 -29.91 -6.38 22.18
C ASP A 159 -30.79 -7.16 23.19
N THR A 160 -30.18 -8.00 24.03
CA THR A 160 -30.84 -8.57 25.20
C THR A 160 -30.99 -7.45 26.21
N LYS A 161 -32.15 -6.79 26.15
CA LYS A 161 -32.75 -5.94 27.17
C LYS A 161 -32.11 -6.17 28.55
N ARG A 162 -31.12 -5.34 28.90
CA ARG A 162 -30.77 -5.16 30.31
C ARG A 162 -31.86 -4.28 30.89
N GLN A 163 -32.78 -4.89 31.64
CA GLN A 163 -33.72 -4.15 32.48
C GLN A 163 -32.90 -3.26 33.42
N THR A 164 -33.04 -1.95 33.27
CA THR A 164 -32.62 -0.99 34.29
C THR A 164 -33.55 -1.14 35.49
N PRO A 165 -33.05 -1.44 36.71
CA PRO A 165 -33.88 -1.32 37.88
C PRO A 165 -34.11 0.18 38.13
N GLN A 166 -35.38 0.55 38.20
CA GLN A 166 -35.84 1.86 38.61
C GLN A 166 -35.45 2.10 40.07
N GLY A 167 -34.91 3.28 40.34
CA GLY A 167 -34.79 3.83 41.69
C GLY A 167 -33.36 3.98 42.17
N LEU A 168 -32.84 5.21 42.11
CA LEU A 168 -32.27 5.94 43.24
C LEU A 168 -31.95 7.36 42.77
N SER A 169 -32.69 8.31 43.32
CA SER A 169 -32.40 9.74 43.27
C SER A 169 -31.17 10.04 44.15
N PHE A 170 -30.18 10.74 43.59
CA PHE A 170 -29.39 11.77 44.25
C PHE A 170 -28.93 12.78 43.19
#